data_AF-A0A6J2WQ97-F1
#
_entry.id   AF-A0A6J2WQ97-F1
#
_cell.length_a   1.000
_cell.length_b   1.000
_cell.length_c   1.000
_cell.angle_alpha   90.00
_cell.angle_beta   90.00
_cell.angle_gamma   90.00
#
_symmetry.space_group_name_H-M   'P 1'
#
loop_
_entity.id
_entity.type
_entity.pdbx_description
1 polymer ?
#
loop_
_entity_poly.entity_id
_entity_poly.type
_entity_poly.pdbx_seq_one_letter_code
_entity_poly.pdbx_strand_id
1 'polypeptide(L)'
;MDLSSESVKRVLGKYKFHDVAVEELQKVHRIYPDMKPVVATYVFNDSSQRDLVKLVGNIPVRYQGQSYNLPIQLWLLDSFPFTPPICYLRPTPNMVIREGKHVNPKGRIYLPGLHNWDHPKSSVNGLLAEMISKFEEDPPLASKPGGDGKDTSDLLAFVSNLQISERGNRLDQPVNKVTVIGGGDLGMATVMSIMAKGSVDKLVLIDIPESSTKGGTVDLEIFSLPKVEVSKDLSTSAGSKVVVVTANAWSNEQSYVGVVQTNVDMYRGIIPALARLSPQAVFLIASQPVDVMTHVAWRQSGLSPTHVIGAGCNLDSERLTHVLNITLLSGKTRKPAWVIGELSDKKVAVWSNRGSVSDQHQPPDLVPVSSSTRPLVDRAFEMLKGRGQRSWSVGLSIADITQTILMDLRKTHSISTLAQGWGGIGSEVFLSLPCVLGANGSTRLAGVNLNTEDDAKLRESVTSLSNLFMQLRI
;
A
#
# COMPACT_ATOMS: atom_id res chain seq x y z
N MET A 1 14.78 -27.95 -41.81
CA MET A 1 15.18 -27.44 -40.49
C MET A 1 16.62 -27.80 -40.27
N ASP A 2 17.52 -26.81 -40.18
CA ASP A 2 18.90 -27.09 -39.85
C ASP A 2 19.01 -27.32 -38.33
N LEU A 3 18.49 -28.46 -37.87
CA LEU A 3 18.74 -29.01 -36.54
C LEU A 3 20.21 -29.45 -36.39
N SER A 4 21.07 -29.15 -37.37
CA SER A 4 22.47 -29.60 -37.49
C SER A 4 23.43 -28.93 -36.53
N SER A 5 23.04 -27.82 -35.87
CA SER A 5 23.86 -27.24 -34.82
C SER A 5 24.07 -28.28 -33.72
N GLU A 6 25.29 -28.80 -33.61
CA GLU A 6 25.68 -29.77 -32.59
C GLU A 6 25.27 -29.32 -31.19
N SER A 7 25.27 -28.00 -30.94
CA SER A 7 24.85 -27.38 -29.70
C SER A 7 23.36 -27.61 -29.39
N VAL A 8 22.47 -27.46 -30.38
CA VAL A 8 21.02 -27.68 -30.20
C VAL A 8 20.74 -29.16 -29.94
N LYS A 9 21.36 -30.06 -30.70
CA LYS A 9 21.24 -31.51 -30.47
C LYS A 9 21.76 -31.92 -29.09
N ARG A 10 22.88 -31.35 -28.65
CA ARG A 10 23.48 -31.63 -27.33
C ARG A 10 22.58 -31.21 -26.18
N VAL A 11 21.89 -30.06 -26.29
CA VAL A 11 20.98 -29.58 -25.24
C VAL A 11 19.65 -30.32 -25.29
N LEU A 12 19.05 -30.52 -26.47
CA LEU A 12 17.82 -31.32 -26.61
C LEU A 12 18.02 -32.76 -26.14
N GLY A 13 19.20 -33.35 -26.34
CA GLY A 13 19.52 -34.69 -25.84
C GLY A 13 19.45 -34.82 -24.32
N LYS A 14 19.44 -33.70 -23.57
CA LYS A 14 19.23 -33.67 -22.11
C LYS A 14 17.75 -33.56 -21.72
N TYR A 15 16.84 -33.36 -22.67
CA TYR A 15 15.42 -33.19 -22.39
C TYR A 15 14.80 -34.56 -22.10
N LYS A 16 13.87 -34.60 -21.14
CA LYS A 16 13.24 -35.86 -20.71
C LYS A 16 12.49 -36.56 -21.84
N PHE A 17 11.93 -35.77 -22.76
CA PHE A 17 11.11 -36.23 -23.88
C PHE A 17 11.70 -35.78 -25.22
N HIS A 18 13.01 -36.03 -25.42
CA HIS A 18 13.77 -35.61 -26.61
C HIS A 18 13.05 -35.90 -27.93
N ASP A 19 12.63 -37.14 -28.16
CA ASP A 19 12.10 -37.56 -29.47
C ASP A 19 10.81 -36.79 -29.83
N VAL A 20 9.92 -36.62 -28.84
CA VAL A 20 8.66 -35.89 -28.99
C VAL A 20 8.92 -34.39 -29.16
N ALA A 21 9.88 -33.84 -28.41
CA ALA A 21 10.28 -32.44 -28.54
C ALA A 21 10.85 -32.15 -29.94
N VAL A 22 11.68 -33.04 -30.49
CA VAL A 22 12.22 -32.92 -31.85
C VAL A 22 11.11 -33.00 -32.89
N GLU A 23 10.16 -33.93 -32.74
CA GLU A 23 9.02 -34.05 -33.64
C GLU A 23 8.16 -32.78 -33.66
N GLU A 24 7.84 -32.22 -32.49
CA GLU A 24 7.10 -30.96 -32.37
C GLU A 24 7.87 -29.79 -33.01
N LEU A 25 9.19 -29.70 -32.82
CA LEU A 25 10.00 -28.66 -33.46
C LEU A 25 10.01 -28.78 -34.99
N GLN A 26 10.08 -30.01 -35.50
CA GLN A 26 9.97 -30.27 -36.94
C GLN A 26 8.61 -29.85 -37.49
N LYS A 27 7.52 -30.11 -36.75
CA LYS A 27 6.17 -29.64 -37.12
C LYS A 27 6.08 -28.11 -37.14
N VAL A 28 6.65 -27.43 -36.15
CA VAL A 28 6.69 -25.96 -36.11
C VAL A 28 7.42 -25.40 -37.32
N HIS A 29 8.58 -25.96 -37.67
CA HIS A 29 9.36 -25.46 -38.80
C HIS A 29 8.70 -25.66 -40.17
N ARG A 30 7.87 -26.70 -40.33
CA ARG A 30 7.10 -26.90 -41.57
C ARG A 30 6.09 -25.78 -41.80
N ILE A 31 5.51 -25.23 -40.73
CA ILE A 31 4.48 -24.16 -40.80
C ILE A 31 5.12 -22.77 -40.72
N TYR A 32 6.12 -22.60 -39.87
CA TYR A 32 6.83 -21.34 -39.64
C TYR A 32 8.35 -21.52 -39.89
N PRO A 33 8.80 -21.45 -41.17
CA PRO A 33 10.21 -21.66 -41.52
C PRO A 33 11.18 -20.68 -40.85
N ASP A 34 10.70 -19.48 -40.52
CA ASP A 34 11.46 -18.41 -39.87
C ASP A 34 11.69 -18.64 -38.36
N MET A 35 10.99 -19.60 -37.75
CA MET A 35 11.22 -20.00 -36.36
C MET A 35 12.44 -20.90 -36.26
N LYS A 36 13.54 -20.35 -35.75
CA LYS A 36 14.83 -21.04 -35.61
C LYS A 36 15.10 -21.43 -34.16
N PRO A 37 15.54 -22.66 -33.88
CA PRO A 37 15.98 -23.06 -32.55
C PRO A 37 17.37 -22.48 -32.26
N VAL A 38 17.54 -21.91 -31.07
CA VAL A 38 18.78 -21.33 -30.57
C VAL A 38 19.00 -21.82 -29.14
N VAL A 39 20.23 -22.18 -28.78
CA VAL A 39 20.59 -22.50 -27.39
C VAL A 39 20.91 -21.19 -26.66
N ALA A 40 20.36 -21.02 -25.47
CA ALA A 40 20.71 -19.93 -24.58
C ALA A 40 20.50 -20.33 -23.11
N THR A 41 21.19 -19.64 -22.21
CA THR A 41 20.99 -19.83 -20.77
C THR A 41 19.77 -19.03 -20.31
N TYR A 42 18.81 -19.71 -19.69
CA TYR A 42 17.66 -19.09 -19.04
C TYR A 42 17.91 -18.96 -17.54
N VAL A 43 17.62 -17.78 -16.99
CA VAL A 43 17.71 -17.49 -15.55
C VAL A 43 16.30 -17.55 -14.95
N PHE A 44 16.08 -18.46 -14.02
CA PHE A 44 14.80 -18.65 -13.33
C PHE A 44 14.66 -17.65 -12.17
N ASN A 45 13.43 -17.52 -11.65
CA ASN A 45 13.13 -16.58 -10.55
C ASN A 45 13.84 -16.92 -9.23
N ASP A 46 14.28 -18.16 -9.05
CA ASP A 46 15.09 -18.64 -7.93
C ASP A 46 16.60 -18.37 -8.13
N SER A 47 16.96 -17.60 -9.17
CA SER A 47 18.34 -17.34 -9.61
C SER A 47 19.09 -18.55 -10.16
N SER A 48 18.43 -19.70 -10.32
CA SER A 48 19.04 -20.85 -11.00
C SER A 48 19.18 -20.57 -12.50
N GLN A 49 20.21 -21.16 -13.11
CA GLN A 49 20.50 -21.00 -14.54
C GLN A 49 20.46 -22.36 -15.23
N ARG A 50 19.84 -22.45 -16.40
CA ARG A 50 19.88 -23.66 -17.24
C ARG A 50 20.03 -23.32 -18.71
N ASP A 51 20.83 -24.11 -19.42
CA ASP A 51 20.88 -24.04 -20.88
C ASP A 51 19.64 -24.72 -21.46
N LEU A 52 18.85 -23.92 -22.17
CA LEU A 52 17.60 -24.35 -22.80
C LEU A 52 17.63 -24.02 -24.29
N VAL A 53 16.81 -24.74 -25.04
CA VAL A 53 16.47 -24.37 -26.41
C VAL A 53 15.35 -23.35 -26.39
N LYS A 54 15.54 -22.25 -27.13
CA LYS A 54 14.48 -21.29 -27.44
C LYS A 54 14.24 -21.24 -28.93
N LEU A 55 12.98 -21.11 -29.33
CA LEU A 55 12.59 -20.76 -30.69
C LEU A 55 12.58 -19.25 -30.82
N VAL A 56 13.20 -18.72 -31.88
CA VAL A 56 13.22 -17.29 -32.19
C VAL A 56 12.79 -17.11 -33.64
N GLY A 57 11.83 -16.24 -33.87
CA GLY A 57 11.33 -15.95 -35.21
C GLY A 57 10.26 -14.87 -35.18
N ASN A 58 9.62 -14.66 -36.33
CA ASN A 58 8.59 -13.65 -36.50
C ASN A 58 7.25 -14.32 -36.78
N ILE A 59 6.16 -13.76 -36.26
CA ILE A 59 4.80 -14.17 -36.61
C ILE A 59 4.10 -13.07 -37.42
N PRO A 60 3.41 -13.42 -38.53
CA PRO A 60 2.63 -12.46 -39.30
C PRO A 60 1.31 -12.17 -38.59
N VAL A 61 1.00 -10.89 -38.41
CA VAL A 61 -0.22 -10.39 -37.76
C VAL A 61 -0.83 -9.32 -38.64
N ARG A 62 -2.11 -9.44 -39.00
CA ARG A 62 -2.84 -8.42 -39.76
C ARG A 62 -3.56 -7.46 -38.83
N TYR A 63 -3.21 -6.18 -38.90
CA TYR A 63 -3.85 -5.14 -38.10
C TYR A 63 -4.22 -3.95 -38.99
N GLN A 64 -5.48 -3.51 -38.94
CA GLN A 64 -6.02 -2.40 -39.74
C GLN A 64 -5.71 -2.52 -41.25
N GLY A 65 -5.79 -3.73 -41.80
CA GLY A 65 -5.55 -3.99 -43.24
C GLY A 65 -4.08 -4.08 -43.66
N GLN A 66 -3.12 -3.87 -42.74
CA GLN A 66 -1.69 -4.01 -42.99
C GLN A 66 -1.13 -5.26 -42.28
N SER A 67 -0.18 -5.94 -42.92
CA SER A 67 0.47 -7.13 -42.35
C SER A 67 1.79 -6.75 -41.67
N TYR A 68 1.91 -7.08 -40.39
CA TYR A 68 3.10 -6.82 -39.57
C TYR A 68 3.77 -8.13 -39.17
N ASN A 69 5.09 -8.15 -39.12
CA ASN A 69 5.85 -9.30 -38.64
C ASN A 69 6.34 -9.03 -37.22
N LEU A 70 5.71 -9.67 -36.24
CA LEU A 70 6.04 -9.48 -34.83
C LEU A 70 7.16 -10.44 -34.40
N PRO A 71 8.31 -9.91 -33.94
CA PRO A 71 9.40 -10.74 -33.44
C PRO A 71 9.07 -11.32 -32.06
N ILE A 72 9.17 -12.64 -31.93
CA ILE A 72 8.90 -13.38 -30.70
C ILE A 72 10.01 -14.37 -30.36
N GLN A 73 10.04 -14.81 -29.11
CA GLN A 73 10.85 -15.93 -28.65
C GLN A 73 10.08 -16.83 -27.67
N LEU A 74 10.26 -18.15 -27.80
CA LEU A 74 9.61 -19.18 -27.00
C LEU A 74 10.68 -20.04 -26.34
N TRP A 75 10.77 -20.05 -25.01
CA TRP A 75 11.71 -20.89 -24.27
C TRP A 75 11.09 -22.26 -23.99
N LEU A 76 11.77 -23.33 -24.38
CA LEU A 76 11.32 -24.70 -24.17
C LEU A 76 11.99 -25.26 -22.91
N LEU A 77 11.20 -25.62 -21.91
CA LEU A 77 11.71 -26.25 -20.69
C LEU A 77 12.14 -27.70 -20.94
N ASP A 78 12.97 -28.27 -20.06
CA ASP A 78 13.50 -29.66 -20.18
C ASP A 78 12.43 -30.77 -20.23
N SER A 79 11.21 -30.43 -19.81
CA SER A 79 10.04 -31.32 -19.76
C SER A 79 9.05 -31.05 -20.92
N PHE A 80 9.41 -30.18 -21.88
CA PHE A 80 8.66 -29.96 -23.11
C PHE A 80 8.56 -31.26 -23.94
N PRO A 81 7.42 -31.56 -24.59
CA PRO A 81 6.22 -30.73 -24.74
C PRO A 81 5.16 -30.87 -23.63
N PHE A 82 5.42 -31.60 -22.56
CA PHE A 82 4.46 -31.76 -21.45
C PHE A 82 4.38 -30.52 -20.54
N THR A 83 5.34 -29.61 -20.65
CA THR A 83 5.28 -28.29 -20.04
C THR A 83 5.15 -27.20 -21.10
N PRO A 84 4.37 -26.13 -20.86
CA PRO A 84 4.21 -25.05 -21.83
C PRO A 84 5.52 -24.27 -22.02
N PRO A 85 5.75 -23.72 -23.22
CA PRO A 85 6.87 -22.84 -23.46
C PRO A 85 6.68 -21.47 -22.78
N ILE A 86 7.78 -20.81 -22.39
CA ILE A 86 7.73 -19.44 -21.86
C ILE A 86 7.91 -18.44 -23.01
N CYS A 87 6.90 -17.60 -23.24
CA CYS A 87 6.80 -16.78 -24.44
C CYS A 87 7.10 -15.30 -24.16
N TYR A 88 7.91 -14.67 -25.00
CA TYR A 88 8.24 -13.24 -24.94
C TYR A 88 8.22 -12.59 -26.32
N LEU A 89 7.86 -11.31 -26.37
CA LEU A 89 8.14 -10.41 -27.48
C LEU A 89 9.63 -10.07 -27.52
N ARG A 90 10.14 -9.81 -28.72
CA ARG A 90 11.52 -9.39 -28.96
C ARG A 90 11.54 -8.07 -29.75
N PRO A 91 11.16 -6.93 -29.14
CA PRO A 91 11.10 -5.65 -29.84
C PRO A 91 12.45 -5.28 -30.47
N THR A 92 12.41 -4.70 -31.67
CA THR A 92 13.57 -4.04 -32.29
C THR A 92 13.80 -2.65 -31.66
N PRO A 93 14.95 -1.98 -31.86
CA PRO A 93 15.22 -0.66 -31.27
C PRO A 93 14.16 0.41 -31.57
N ASN A 94 13.50 0.28 -32.73
CA ASN A 94 12.46 1.18 -33.21
C ASN A 94 11.04 0.75 -32.81
N MET A 95 10.90 -0.26 -31.94
CA MET A 95 9.62 -0.73 -31.44
C MET A 95 9.46 -0.42 -29.96
N VAL A 96 8.21 -0.22 -29.53
CA VAL A 96 7.79 -0.08 -28.13
C VAL A 96 6.73 -1.13 -27.86
N ILE A 97 6.83 -1.80 -26.70
CA ILE A 97 5.81 -2.73 -26.23
C ILE A 97 4.61 -1.93 -25.75
N ARG A 98 3.44 -2.27 -26.28
CA ARG A 98 2.14 -1.82 -25.77
C ARG A 98 1.64 -2.87 -24.80
N GLU A 99 1.49 -2.49 -23.54
CA GLU A 99 0.85 -3.35 -22.55
C GLU A 99 -0.61 -3.58 -22.96
N GLY A 100 -1.02 -4.84 -22.93
CA GLY A 100 -2.35 -5.26 -23.35
C GLY A 100 -2.80 -6.46 -22.54
N LYS A 101 -3.98 -7.00 -22.87
CA LYS A 101 -4.58 -8.11 -22.11
C LYS A 101 -3.71 -9.37 -22.07
N HIS A 102 -2.88 -9.56 -23.10
CA HIS A 102 -2.09 -10.76 -23.32
C HIS A 102 -0.57 -10.52 -23.18
N VAL A 103 -0.13 -9.30 -22.89
CA VAL A 103 1.30 -8.95 -22.86
C VAL A 103 1.58 -7.95 -21.74
N ASN A 104 2.55 -8.28 -20.88
CA ASN A 104 2.98 -7.38 -19.80
C ASN A 104 4.05 -6.36 -20.27
N PRO A 105 4.42 -5.36 -19.44
CA PRO A 105 5.41 -4.34 -19.81
C PRO A 105 6.80 -4.89 -20.16
N LYS A 106 7.17 -6.08 -19.66
CA LYS A 106 8.43 -6.77 -19.97
C LYS A 106 8.36 -7.59 -21.27
N GLY A 107 7.22 -7.56 -21.97
CA GLY A 107 6.98 -8.29 -23.22
C GLY A 107 6.68 -9.77 -23.02
N ARG A 108 6.42 -10.24 -21.79
CA ARG A 108 6.01 -11.64 -21.55
C ARG A 108 4.57 -11.82 -22.01
N ILE A 109 4.34 -12.90 -22.74
CA ILE A 109 3.06 -13.22 -23.36
C ILE A 109 2.27 -14.19 -22.46
N TYR A 110 0.99 -13.90 -22.26
CA TYR A 110 0.04 -14.70 -21.48
C TYR A 110 -1.19 -14.99 -22.35
N LEU A 111 -1.37 -16.27 -22.67
CA LEU A 111 -2.49 -16.75 -23.48
C LEU A 111 -3.20 -17.88 -22.73
N PRO A 112 -4.52 -18.03 -22.87
CA PRO A 112 -5.27 -19.18 -22.35
C PRO A 112 -4.62 -20.53 -22.71
N GLY A 113 -4.10 -20.69 -23.94
CA GLY A 113 -3.38 -21.90 -24.35
C GLY A 113 -2.09 -22.20 -23.55
N LEU A 114 -1.45 -21.18 -22.95
CA LEU A 114 -0.30 -21.39 -22.05
C LEU A 114 -0.72 -21.80 -20.64
N HIS A 115 -1.89 -21.34 -20.19
CA HIS A 115 -2.41 -21.66 -18.86
C HIS A 115 -3.04 -23.06 -18.82
N ASN A 116 -3.81 -23.40 -19.86
CA ASN A 116 -4.51 -24.68 -19.99
C ASN A 116 -3.72 -25.69 -20.84
N TRP A 117 -2.38 -25.64 -20.78
CA TRP A 117 -1.53 -26.47 -21.62
C TRP A 117 -1.63 -27.95 -21.21
N ASP A 118 -2.19 -28.75 -22.10
CA ASP A 118 -2.43 -30.19 -21.93
C ASP A 118 -1.94 -30.94 -23.17
N HIS A 119 -0.69 -31.43 -23.16
CA HIS A 119 -0.13 -32.21 -24.26
C HIS A 119 -0.68 -33.66 -24.23
N PRO A 120 -1.12 -34.25 -25.36
CA PRO A 120 -0.91 -33.83 -26.75
C PRO A 120 -2.00 -32.96 -27.37
N LYS A 121 -3.02 -32.53 -26.61
CA LYS A 121 -4.08 -31.65 -27.13
C LYS A 121 -3.56 -30.25 -27.46
N SER A 122 -2.57 -29.78 -26.69
CA SER A 122 -1.87 -28.51 -26.87
C SER A 122 -0.58 -28.71 -27.66
N SER A 123 -0.35 -27.85 -28.65
CA SER A 123 0.85 -27.84 -29.49
C SER A 123 1.35 -26.42 -29.68
N VAL A 124 2.64 -26.26 -30.02
CA VAL A 124 3.23 -24.93 -30.27
C VAL A 124 2.57 -24.26 -31.47
N ASN A 125 2.15 -25.06 -32.46
CA ASN A 125 1.42 -24.54 -33.63
C ASN A 125 0.06 -23.95 -33.23
N GLY A 126 -0.69 -24.64 -32.36
CA GLY A 126 -1.96 -24.13 -31.83
C GLY A 126 -1.76 -22.84 -31.03
N LEU A 127 -0.73 -22.80 -30.19
CA LEU A 127 -0.36 -21.60 -29.44
C LEU A 127 0.02 -20.42 -30.33
N LEU A 128 0.79 -20.65 -31.41
CA LEU A 128 1.16 -19.61 -32.37
C LEU A 128 -0.07 -19.09 -33.13
N ALA A 129 -1.00 -19.97 -33.50
CA ALA A 129 -2.25 -19.56 -34.14
C ALA A 129 -3.13 -18.71 -33.21
N GLU A 130 -3.26 -19.12 -31.94
CA GLU A 130 -3.95 -18.35 -30.90
C GLU A 130 -3.27 -16.98 -30.68
N MET A 131 -1.93 -16.95 -30.64
CA MET A 131 -1.15 -15.73 -30.49
C MET A 131 -1.38 -14.75 -31.64
N ILE A 132 -1.38 -15.24 -32.88
CA ILE A 132 -1.67 -14.42 -34.06
C ILE A 132 -3.08 -13.83 -33.94
N SER A 133 -4.09 -14.66 -33.70
CA SER A 133 -5.49 -14.21 -33.58
C SER A 133 -5.66 -13.12 -32.51
N LYS A 134 -4.98 -13.24 -31.36
CA LYS A 134 -5.06 -12.23 -30.29
C LYS A 134 -4.29 -10.96 -30.58
N PHE A 135 -3.18 -11.04 -31.29
CA PHE A 135 -2.43 -9.85 -31.67
C PHE A 135 -3.00 -9.13 -32.91
N GLU A 136 -3.87 -9.78 -33.69
CA GLU A 136 -4.68 -9.11 -34.73
C GLU A 136 -5.76 -8.23 -34.11
N GLU A 137 -6.32 -8.62 -32.96
CA GLU A 137 -7.28 -7.80 -32.19
C GLU A 137 -6.58 -6.64 -31.48
N ASP A 138 -5.46 -6.92 -30.80
CA ASP A 138 -4.73 -5.97 -29.96
C ASP A 138 -3.20 -6.10 -30.17
N PRO A 139 -2.60 -5.31 -31.09
CA PRO A 139 -1.21 -5.46 -31.48
C PRO A 139 -0.27 -4.97 -30.37
N PRO A 140 0.63 -5.84 -29.87
CA PRO A 140 1.39 -5.54 -28.66
C PRO A 140 2.70 -4.78 -28.92
N LEU A 141 3.01 -4.44 -30.18
CA LEU A 141 4.19 -3.65 -30.56
C LEU A 141 3.77 -2.47 -31.44
N ALA A 142 4.38 -1.31 -31.23
CA ALA A 142 4.23 -0.13 -32.06
C ALA A 142 5.58 0.48 -32.46
N SER A 143 5.61 1.19 -33.59
CA SER A 143 6.80 1.91 -34.04
C SER A 143 7.04 3.18 -33.20
N LYS A 144 8.31 3.47 -32.93
CA LYS A 144 8.75 4.79 -32.44
C LYS A 144 8.70 5.78 -33.62
N PRO A 145 8.10 6.98 -33.46
CA PRO A 145 8.18 8.00 -34.51
C PRO A 145 9.64 8.41 -34.71
N GLY A 146 10.15 8.22 -35.92
CA GLY A 146 11.48 8.65 -36.34
C GLY A 146 11.48 10.16 -36.57
N GLY A 147 12.45 10.87 -35.99
CA GLY A 147 12.64 12.28 -36.24
C GLY A 147 13.16 12.50 -37.66
N ASP A 148 12.38 13.19 -38.48
CA ASP A 148 12.89 13.89 -39.65
C ASP A 148 12.43 15.35 -39.56
N GLY A 149 13.40 16.25 -39.55
CA GLY A 149 13.20 17.67 -39.32
C GLY A 149 12.59 18.35 -40.54
N LYS A 150 11.36 18.85 -40.38
CA LYS A 150 10.81 20.07 -40.99
C LYS A 150 9.45 20.34 -40.35
N ASP A 151 9.11 21.62 -40.22
CA ASP A 151 7.80 22.15 -39.80
C ASP A 151 7.48 22.19 -38.29
N THR A 152 8.47 22.49 -37.45
CA THR A 152 8.20 22.88 -36.06
C THR A 152 7.53 24.26 -35.94
N SER A 153 7.67 25.17 -36.91
CA SER A 153 7.04 26.50 -36.87
C SER A 153 5.55 26.46 -37.16
N ASP A 154 5.14 25.64 -38.11
CA ASP A 154 3.75 25.61 -38.59
C ASP A 154 2.86 24.78 -37.67
N LEU A 155 3.42 23.74 -37.05
CA LEU A 155 2.75 23.01 -35.96
C LEU A 155 2.57 23.88 -34.70
N LEU A 156 3.54 24.74 -34.36
CA LEU A 156 3.37 25.67 -33.23
C LEU A 156 2.26 26.70 -33.47
N ALA A 157 2.11 27.17 -34.72
CA ALA A 157 1.05 28.10 -35.11
C ALA A 157 -0.34 27.43 -35.21
N PHE A 158 -0.39 26.13 -35.55
CA PHE A 158 -1.63 25.35 -35.59
C PHE A 158 -2.07 24.89 -34.19
N VAL A 159 -1.13 24.48 -33.34
CA VAL A 159 -1.38 24.10 -31.93
C VAL A 159 -1.84 25.29 -31.09
N SER A 160 -1.38 26.51 -31.38
CA SER A 160 -1.87 27.71 -30.69
C SER A 160 -3.32 28.09 -31.03
N ASN A 161 -3.85 27.63 -32.18
CA ASN A 161 -5.18 28.00 -32.68
C ASN A 161 -6.26 26.92 -32.49
N LEU A 162 -5.90 25.73 -32.00
CA LEU A 162 -6.87 24.68 -31.66
C LEU A 162 -7.35 24.82 -30.20
N GLN A 163 -8.26 25.75 -29.96
CA GLN A 163 -9.18 25.65 -28.84
C GLN A 163 -10.31 24.66 -29.22
N ILE A 164 -10.19 23.36 -28.92
CA ILE A 164 -11.33 22.42 -28.74
C ILE A 164 -10.94 21.30 -27.76
N SER A 165 -11.59 21.36 -26.60
CA SER A 165 -11.92 20.35 -25.58
C SER A 165 -11.27 18.95 -25.61
N GLU A 166 -10.17 18.76 -24.87
CA GLU A 166 -9.79 17.48 -24.28
C GLU A 166 -9.86 17.55 -22.74
N ARG A 167 -10.66 16.68 -22.11
CA ARG A 167 -10.57 16.40 -20.67
C ARG A 167 -9.32 15.54 -20.45
N GLY A 168 -8.26 16.18 -19.95
CA GLY A 168 -6.93 15.58 -19.81
C GLY A 168 -6.80 14.49 -18.73
N ASN A 169 -5.84 13.58 -18.95
CA ASN A 169 -5.13 12.92 -17.87
C ASN A 169 -3.94 13.78 -17.46
N ARG A 170 -4.02 14.29 -16.22
CA ARG A 170 -3.02 15.12 -15.56
C ARG A 170 -1.77 14.30 -15.28
N LEU A 171 -0.64 14.70 -15.86
CA LEU A 171 0.70 14.24 -15.43
C LEU A 171 1.11 14.82 -14.06
N ASP A 172 0.26 15.64 -13.43
CA ASP A 172 0.45 16.26 -12.10
C ASP A 172 -0.71 15.93 -11.13
N GLN A 173 -1.21 14.69 -11.11
CA GLN A 173 -2.09 14.27 -10.00
C GLN A 173 -1.27 13.56 -8.91
N PRO A 174 -1.23 14.11 -7.68
CA PRO A 174 -0.47 13.50 -6.61
C PRO A 174 -1.14 12.20 -6.18
N VAL A 175 -0.55 11.07 -6.56
CA VAL A 175 -1.01 9.71 -6.22
C VAL A 175 -1.23 9.59 -4.71
N ASN A 176 -2.44 9.21 -4.29
CA ASN A 176 -2.75 8.90 -2.90
C ASN A 176 -2.17 7.52 -2.55
N LYS A 177 -0.87 7.49 -2.30
CA LYS A 177 -0.15 6.29 -1.89
C LYS A 177 -0.14 6.15 -0.37
N VAL A 178 -0.54 4.97 0.13
CA VAL A 178 -0.49 4.62 1.55
C VAL A 178 0.38 3.39 1.74
N THR A 179 1.22 3.37 2.76
CA THR A 179 1.95 2.18 3.19
C THR A 179 1.45 1.72 4.55
N VAL A 180 1.19 0.42 4.71
CA VAL A 180 0.88 -0.22 6.00
C VAL A 180 2.04 -1.15 6.34
N ILE A 181 2.59 -1.02 7.55
CA ILE A 181 3.70 -1.83 8.06
C ILE A 181 3.16 -2.83 9.08
N GLY A 182 3.38 -4.13 8.82
CA GLY A 182 2.94 -5.27 9.65
C GLY A 182 1.76 -6.03 9.04
N GLY A 183 1.93 -7.33 8.80
CA GLY A 183 0.92 -8.22 8.20
C GLY A 183 -0.05 -8.90 9.18
N GLY A 184 -0.05 -8.50 10.46
CA GLY A 184 -0.93 -9.08 11.48
C GLY A 184 -2.40 -8.64 11.38
N ASP A 185 -3.25 -9.16 12.27
CA ASP A 185 -4.70 -8.90 12.26
C ASP A 185 -5.06 -7.41 12.17
N LEU A 186 -4.31 -6.55 12.87
CA LEU A 186 -4.50 -5.10 12.83
C LEU A 186 -4.09 -4.50 11.49
N GLY A 187 -2.96 -4.94 10.92
CA GLY A 187 -2.51 -4.52 9.59
C GLY A 187 -3.50 -4.91 8.51
N MET A 188 -3.97 -6.16 8.54
CA MET A 188 -5.00 -6.67 7.64
C MET A 188 -6.32 -5.91 7.77
N ALA A 189 -6.81 -5.71 9.00
CA ALA A 189 -8.01 -4.91 9.24
C ALA A 189 -7.86 -3.47 8.74
N THR A 190 -6.68 -2.89 8.87
CA THR A 190 -6.35 -1.55 8.38
C THR A 190 -6.38 -1.50 6.86
N VAL A 191 -5.71 -2.45 6.18
CA VAL A 191 -5.73 -2.56 4.71
C VAL A 191 -7.16 -2.67 4.20
N MET A 192 -7.95 -3.60 4.74
CA MET A 192 -9.34 -3.80 4.31
C MET A 192 -10.20 -2.55 4.56
N SER A 193 -10.02 -1.87 5.70
CA SER A 193 -10.79 -0.66 6.04
C SER A 193 -10.43 0.53 5.14
N ILE A 194 -9.14 0.72 4.84
CA ILE A 194 -8.67 1.78 3.94
C ILE A 194 -9.17 1.53 2.52
N MET A 195 -9.05 0.30 2.03
CA MET A 195 -9.54 -0.08 0.70
C MET A 195 -11.06 0.10 0.57
N ALA A 196 -11.82 -0.27 1.60
CA ALA A 196 -13.28 -0.10 1.63
C ALA A 196 -13.72 1.38 1.56
N LYS A 197 -12.92 2.33 2.07
CA LYS A 197 -13.19 3.78 1.96
C LYS A 197 -12.87 4.35 0.56
N GLY A 198 -12.20 3.61 -0.32
CA GLY A 198 -12.01 3.95 -1.73
C GLY A 198 -11.16 5.20 -2.02
N SER A 199 -10.50 5.76 -1.01
CA SER A 199 -9.77 7.06 -1.09
C SER A 199 -8.30 6.93 -1.49
N VAL A 200 -7.85 5.72 -1.84
CA VAL A 200 -6.44 5.37 -2.09
C VAL A 200 -6.25 4.93 -3.54
N ASP A 201 -5.15 5.40 -4.15
CA ASP A 201 -4.75 5.04 -5.52
C ASP A 201 -3.79 3.85 -5.52
N LYS A 202 -2.93 3.76 -4.51
CA LYS A 202 -2.00 2.66 -4.30
C LYS A 202 -1.79 2.39 -2.81
N LEU A 203 -2.02 1.16 -2.38
CA LEU A 203 -1.71 0.69 -1.03
C LEU A 203 -0.55 -0.30 -1.10
N VAL A 204 0.46 -0.12 -0.25
CA VAL A 204 1.55 -1.08 -0.09
C VAL A 204 1.48 -1.68 1.31
N LEU A 205 1.34 -3.00 1.41
CA LEU A 205 1.46 -3.72 2.67
C LEU A 205 2.87 -4.31 2.76
N ILE A 206 3.63 -3.90 3.77
CA ILE A 206 4.96 -4.44 4.03
C ILE A 206 4.91 -5.30 5.27
N ASP A 207 5.12 -6.60 5.09
CA ASP A 207 5.15 -7.55 6.19
C ASP A 207 6.57 -7.70 6.74
N ILE A 208 6.71 -7.50 8.05
CA ILE A 208 8.00 -7.63 8.73
C ILE A 208 8.10 -9.07 9.23
N PRO A 209 9.20 -9.80 8.95
CA PRO A 209 9.36 -11.22 9.30
C PRO A 209 9.15 -11.56 10.78
N GLU A 210 9.36 -10.59 11.66
CA GLU A 210 9.22 -10.71 13.11
C GLU A 210 7.76 -10.68 13.59
N SER A 211 6.79 -10.40 12.69
CA SER A 211 5.37 -10.39 13.01
C SER A 211 4.77 -11.80 12.91
N SER A 212 4.00 -12.20 13.92
CA SER A 212 3.56 -13.58 14.20
C SER A 212 2.57 -14.20 13.19
N THR A 213 2.16 -13.48 12.14
CA THR A 213 0.95 -13.83 11.37
C THR A 213 1.26 -14.38 9.99
N LYS A 214 1.35 -15.71 9.86
CA LYS A 214 1.78 -16.42 8.62
C LYS A 214 0.69 -16.64 7.55
N GLY A 215 -0.43 -15.92 7.56
CA GLY A 215 -1.59 -16.24 6.70
C GLY A 215 -2.15 -15.08 5.88
N GLY A 216 -2.50 -13.96 6.53
CA GLY A 216 -3.32 -12.91 5.91
C GLY A 216 -2.68 -12.24 4.69
N THR A 217 -1.35 -12.11 4.66
CA THR A 217 -0.63 -11.51 3.52
C THR A 217 -0.67 -12.37 2.28
N VAL A 218 -0.62 -13.70 2.43
CA VAL A 218 -0.74 -14.67 1.35
C VAL A 218 -2.12 -14.58 0.72
N ASP A 219 -3.18 -14.41 1.51
CA ASP A 219 -4.54 -14.25 0.99
C ASP A 219 -4.68 -13.01 0.10
N LEU A 220 -4.06 -11.89 0.47
CA LEU A 220 -4.07 -10.68 -0.37
C LEU A 220 -3.38 -10.89 -1.72
N GLU A 221 -2.29 -11.67 -1.73
CA GLU A 221 -1.59 -12.06 -2.96
C GLU A 221 -2.44 -13.00 -3.81
N ILE A 222 -3.04 -14.04 -3.20
CA ILE A 222 -3.92 -15.02 -3.85
C ILE A 222 -5.08 -14.32 -4.55
N PHE A 223 -5.77 -13.43 -3.85
CA PHE A 223 -6.94 -12.73 -4.39
C PHE A 223 -6.57 -11.49 -5.22
N SER A 224 -5.29 -11.11 -5.26
CA SER A 224 -4.75 -10.01 -6.08
C SER A 224 -5.61 -8.75 -6.01
N LEU A 225 -5.80 -8.23 -4.79
CA LEU A 225 -6.66 -7.06 -4.57
C LEU A 225 -6.21 -5.87 -5.42
N PRO A 226 -7.12 -5.21 -6.14
CA PRO A 226 -6.76 -4.08 -6.99
C PRO A 226 -6.17 -2.96 -6.14
N LYS A 227 -5.12 -2.32 -6.67
CA LYS A 227 -4.36 -1.23 -6.02
C LYS A 227 -3.55 -1.63 -4.78
N VAL A 228 -3.57 -2.90 -4.35
CA VAL A 228 -2.80 -3.38 -3.21
C VAL A 228 -1.54 -4.10 -3.70
N GLU A 229 -0.39 -3.72 -3.19
CA GLU A 229 0.90 -4.39 -3.41
C GLU A 229 1.38 -4.97 -2.07
N VAL A 230 1.60 -6.28 -2.01
CA VAL A 230 2.24 -6.93 -0.85
C VAL A 230 3.72 -7.04 -1.13
N SER A 231 4.55 -6.61 -0.17
CA SER A 231 6.00 -6.59 -0.30
C SER A 231 6.69 -6.94 1.02
N LYS A 232 7.96 -7.35 0.93
CA LYS A 232 8.87 -7.49 2.07
C LYS A 232 9.98 -6.44 2.05
N ASP A 233 10.08 -5.68 0.96
CA ASP A 233 11.10 -4.66 0.78
C ASP A 233 10.57 -3.28 1.19
N LEU A 234 11.23 -2.66 2.17
CA LEU A 234 10.94 -1.32 2.64
C LEU A 234 10.99 -0.28 1.52
N SER A 235 11.81 -0.47 0.48
CA SER A 235 11.92 0.47 -0.65
C SER A 235 10.59 0.70 -1.37
N THR A 236 9.70 -0.30 -1.36
CA THR A 236 8.35 -0.20 -1.96
C THR A 236 7.46 0.84 -1.27
N SER A 237 7.82 1.29 -0.06
CA SER A 237 7.12 2.38 0.65
C SER A 237 7.42 3.78 0.11
N ALA A 238 8.38 3.95 -0.81
CA ALA A 238 8.85 5.27 -1.23
C ALA A 238 7.75 6.17 -1.81
N GLY A 239 7.73 7.45 -1.39
CA GLY A 239 6.74 8.42 -1.86
C GLY A 239 5.32 8.20 -1.34
N SER A 240 5.14 7.56 -0.18
CA SER A 240 3.84 7.44 0.47
C SER A 240 3.42 8.78 1.10
N LYS A 241 2.12 9.10 1.05
CA LYS A 241 1.53 10.24 1.77
C LYS A 241 1.23 9.91 3.23
N VAL A 242 0.86 8.66 3.49
CA VAL A 242 0.60 8.14 4.84
C VAL A 242 1.35 6.83 5.02
N VAL A 243 2.07 6.70 6.13
CA VAL A 243 2.73 5.46 6.56
C VAL A 243 2.10 5.02 7.87
N VAL A 244 1.31 3.95 7.83
CA VAL A 244 0.68 3.37 9.01
C VAL A 244 1.57 2.28 9.58
N VAL A 245 1.92 2.36 10.86
CA VAL A 245 2.75 1.36 11.53
C VAL A 245 1.90 0.57 12.52
N THR A 246 1.66 -0.70 12.21
CA THR A 246 0.86 -1.63 13.04
C THR A 246 1.70 -2.76 13.63
N ALA A 247 2.96 -2.88 13.22
CA ALA A 247 3.87 -3.93 13.64
C ALA A 247 4.19 -3.81 15.15
N ASN A 248 4.09 -4.93 15.86
CA ASN A 248 4.65 -5.12 17.19
C ASN A 248 5.56 -6.35 17.12
N ALA A 249 6.74 -6.26 17.71
CA ALA A 249 7.68 -7.35 17.80
C ALA A 249 7.17 -8.42 18.77
N TRP A 250 7.40 -9.69 18.43
CA TRP A 250 7.25 -10.76 19.40
C TRP A 250 8.33 -10.63 20.47
N SER A 251 7.96 -10.71 21.75
CA SER A 251 8.90 -10.61 22.87
C SER A 251 8.69 -11.75 23.86
N ASN A 252 9.79 -12.31 24.36
CA ASN A 252 9.82 -13.29 25.44
C ASN A 252 10.14 -12.63 26.81
N GLU A 253 10.23 -11.29 26.82
CA GLU A 253 10.52 -10.51 28.03
C GLU A 253 9.40 -10.65 29.06
N GLN A 254 9.80 -10.73 30.33
CA GLN A 254 8.85 -10.82 31.46
C GLN A 254 8.44 -9.44 31.98
N SER A 255 9.29 -8.43 31.79
CA SER A 255 9.02 -7.07 32.26
C SER A 255 8.31 -6.24 31.20
N TYR A 256 7.35 -5.41 31.61
CA TYR A 256 6.65 -4.50 30.70
C TYR A 256 7.63 -3.60 29.94
N VAL A 257 8.64 -3.06 30.63
CA VAL A 257 9.69 -2.22 30.03
C VAL A 257 10.48 -2.99 28.97
N GLY A 258 10.85 -4.26 29.25
CA GLY A 258 11.53 -5.11 28.29
C GLY A 258 10.72 -5.37 27.02
N VAL A 259 9.42 -5.65 27.16
CA VAL A 259 8.50 -5.82 26.02
C VAL A 259 8.42 -4.55 25.18
N VAL A 260 8.30 -3.38 25.82
CA VAL A 260 8.30 -2.09 25.12
C VAL A 260 9.66 -1.85 24.45
N GLN A 261 10.77 -2.15 25.10
CA GLN A 261 12.11 -2.01 24.53
C GLN A 261 12.30 -2.86 23.27
N THR A 262 11.76 -4.08 23.23
CA THR A 262 11.78 -4.92 22.01
C THR A 262 11.11 -4.19 20.83
N ASN A 263 9.99 -3.51 21.06
CA ASN A 263 9.35 -2.70 20.02
C ASN A 263 10.17 -1.47 19.63
N VAL A 264 10.85 -0.83 20.58
CA VAL A 264 11.77 0.30 20.33
C VAL A 264 12.93 -0.14 19.43
N ASP A 265 13.49 -1.32 19.67
CA ASP A 265 14.60 -1.86 18.90
C ASP A 265 14.18 -2.25 17.47
N MET A 266 12.99 -2.83 17.31
CA MET A 266 12.38 -3.05 15.98
C MET A 266 12.16 -1.73 15.24
N TYR A 267 11.65 -0.70 15.93
CA TYR A 267 11.44 0.64 15.35
C TYR A 267 12.75 1.26 14.83
N ARG A 268 13.87 1.03 15.53
CA ARG A 268 15.19 1.51 15.12
C ARG A 268 15.62 0.98 13.76
N GLY A 269 15.19 -0.24 13.41
CA GLY A 269 15.46 -0.86 12.10
C GLY A 269 14.57 -0.33 10.96
N ILE A 270 13.36 0.16 11.26
CA ILE A 270 12.34 0.46 10.24
C ILE A 270 12.05 1.95 10.08
N ILE A 271 11.88 2.69 11.17
CA ILE A 271 11.37 4.07 11.16
C ILE A 271 12.33 5.03 10.42
N PRO A 272 13.65 5.02 10.66
CA PRO A 272 14.56 5.91 9.95
C PRO A 272 14.57 5.66 8.44
N ALA A 273 14.46 4.40 8.02
CA ALA A 273 14.41 4.03 6.60
C ALA A 273 13.12 4.55 5.94
N LEU A 274 11.97 4.35 6.58
CA LEU A 274 10.68 4.84 6.10
C LEU A 274 10.67 6.37 5.98
N ALA A 275 11.23 7.08 6.96
CA ALA A 275 11.31 8.54 6.96
C ALA A 275 12.18 9.07 5.81
N ARG A 276 13.30 8.41 5.48
CA ARG A 276 14.11 8.75 4.31
C ARG A 276 13.40 8.50 2.98
N LEU A 277 12.62 7.41 2.90
CA LEU A 277 11.91 7.02 1.67
C LEU A 277 10.66 7.88 1.42
N SER A 278 10.06 8.41 2.47
CA SER A 278 8.87 9.26 2.41
C SER A 278 8.94 10.43 3.41
N PRO A 279 9.79 11.44 3.15
CA PRO A 279 10.08 12.52 4.11
C PRO A 279 8.90 13.48 4.34
N GLN A 280 7.90 13.49 3.44
CA GLN A 280 6.69 14.30 3.53
C GLN A 280 5.47 13.50 4.02
N ALA A 281 5.66 12.23 4.41
CA ALA A 281 4.56 11.39 4.85
C ALA A 281 4.10 11.76 6.26
N VAL A 282 2.81 11.58 6.52
CA VAL A 282 2.28 11.49 7.87
C VAL A 282 2.43 10.06 8.37
N PHE A 283 3.18 9.87 9.46
CA PHE A 283 3.35 8.61 10.15
C PHE A 283 2.20 8.43 11.14
N LEU A 284 1.38 7.40 10.93
CA LEU A 284 0.27 7.04 11.79
C LEU A 284 0.60 5.76 12.56
N ILE A 285 0.95 5.92 13.83
CA ILE A 285 1.39 4.84 14.71
C ILE A 285 0.18 4.20 15.37
N ALA A 286 0.06 2.88 15.23
CA ALA A 286 -0.97 2.06 15.87
C ALA A 286 -0.38 0.90 16.69
N SER A 287 0.93 0.67 16.61
CA SER A 287 1.68 -0.22 17.50
C SER A 287 1.47 0.15 18.96
N GLN A 288 1.43 -0.84 19.84
CA GLN A 288 1.14 -0.63 21.27
C GLN A 288 2.41 -0.76 22.12
N PRO A 289 2.55 0.02 23.22
CA PRO A 289 1.65 1.08 23.69
C PRO A 289 1.73 2.34 22.83
N VAL A 290 0.59 2.80 22.29
CA VAL A 290 0.55 3.76 21.16
C VAL A 290 1.20 5.11 21.47
N ASP A 291 0.97 5.67 22.65
CA ASP A 291 1.52 6.97 23.03
C ASP A 291 3.06 6.93 23.13
N VAL A 292 3.59 5.83 23.69
CA VAL A 292 5.03 5.59 23.81
C VAL A 292 5.67 5.34 22.45
N MET A 293 5.07 4.45 21.65
CA MET A 293 5.60 4.11 20.32
C MET A 293 5.52 5.29 19.36
N THR A 294 4.55 6.21 19.54
CA THR A 294 4.50 7.46 18.76
C THR A 294 5.66 8.39 19.12
N HIS A 295 5.98 8.55 20.41
CA HIS A 295 7.16 9.31 20.82
C HIS A 295 8.44 8.70 20.25
N VAL A 296 8.59 7.37 20.33
CA VAL A 296 9.76 6.65 19.81
C VAL A 296 9.89 6.85 18.30
N ALA A 297 8.80 6.70 17.55
CA ALA A 297 8.79 6.97 16.11
C ALA A 297 9.19 8.41 15.79
N TRP A 298 8.74 9.39 16.57
CA TRP A 298 9.11 10.79 16.38
C TRP A 298 10.62 10.99 16.57
N ARG A 299 11.18 10.50 17.68
CA ARG A 299 12.61 10.61 17.98
C ARG A 299 13.48 9.93 16.93
N GLN A 300 13.10 8.74 16.48
CA GLN A 300 13.90 7.96 15.54
C GLN A 300 13.72 8.37 14.08
N SER A 301 12.57 8.96 13.70
CA SER A 301 12.33 9.44 12.34
C SER A 301 13.03 10.77 12.02
N GLY A 302 13.19 11.64 13.03
CA GLY A 302 13.66 13.01 12.84
C GLY A 302 12.64 13.93 12.14
N LEU A 303 11.39 13.49 11.98
CA LEU A 303 10.31 14.28 11.39
C LEU A 303 9.76 15.32 12.37
N SER A 304 9.04 16.31 11.85
CA SER A 304 8.26 17.23 12.68
C SER A 304 7.24 16.44 13.53
N PRO A 305 7.02 16.80 14.81
CA PRO A 305 5.99 16.17 15.63
C PRO A 305 4.57 16.31 15.03
N THR A 306 4.34 17.26 14.12
CA THR A 306 3.06 17.38 13.41
C THR A 306 2.84 16.23 12.41
N HIS A 307 3.91 15.63 11.89
CA HIS A 307 3.87 14.54 10.91
C HIS A 307 3.99 13.16 11.55
N VAL A 308 4.17 13.05 12.87
CA VAL A 308 4.19 11.77 13.59
C VAL A 308 3.05 11.77 14.60
N ILE A 309 2.03 10.97 14.31
CA ILE A 309 0.79 10.90 15.09
C ILE A 309 0.50 9.47 15.49
N GLY A 310 -0.16 9.26 16.63
CA GLY A 310 -0.66 7.96 17.05
C GLY A 310 -2.18 7.88 16.91
N ALA A 311 -2.71 6.70 16.61
CA ALA A 311 -4.16 6.48 16.54
C ALA A 311 -4.88 6.87 17.84
N GLY A 312 -4.21 6.70 18.99
CA GLY A 312 -4.63 7.22 20.29
C GLY A 312 -6.07 6.90 20.66
N CYS A 313 -6.74 7.87 21.27
CA CYS A 313 -8.13 7.79 21.73
C CYS A 313 -9.17 8.12 20.64
N ASN A 314 -8.83 8.02 19.34
CA ASN A 314 -9.77 8.37 18.26
C ASN A 314 -10.98 7.42 18.26
N LEU A 315 -10.74 6.11 18.37
CA LEU A 315 -11.81 5.11 18.48
C LEU A 315 -12.69 5.34 19.72
N ASP A 316 -12.09 5.68 20.85
CA ASP A 316 -12.81 5.95 22.09
C ASP A 316 -13.67 7.22 21.98
N SER A 317 -13.17 8.24 21.27
CA SER A 317 -13.91 9.48 21.00
C SER A 317 -15.11 9.26 20.09
N GLU A 318 -14.96 8.49 19.02
CA GLU A 318 -16.07 8.13 18.11
C GLU A 318 -17.12 7.29 18.85
N ARG A 319 -16.69 6.34 19.69
CA ARG A 319 -17.58 5.54 20.55
C ARG A 319 -18.32 6.40 21.57
N LEU A 320 -17.62 7.32 22.26
CA LEU A 320 -18.22 8.23 23.22
C LEU A 320 -19.26 9.13 22.53
N THR A 321 -18.90 9.76 21.42
CA THR A 321 -19.81 10.61 20.64
C THR A 321 -21.04 9.83 20.18
N HIS A 322 -20.87 8.57 19.74
CA HIS A 322 -22.00 7.72 19.37
C HIS A 322 -22.95 7.43 20.54
N VAL A 323 -22.42 7.03 21.69
CA VAL A 323 -23.23 6.75 22.90
C VAL A 323 -23.93 8.01 23.38
N LEU A 324 -23.25 9.16 23.41
CA LEU A 324 -23.84 10.44 23.78
C LEU A 324 -24.96 10.83 22.81
N ASN A 325 -24.78 10.66 21.51
CA ASN A 325 -25.82 10.94 20.51
C ASN A 325 -27.06 10.06 20.67
N ILE A 326 -26.89 8.78 21.02
CA ILE A 326 -28.01 7.86 21.31
C ILE A 326 -28.67 8.20 22.65
N THR A 327 -27.92 8.62 23.66
CA THR A 327 -28.51 8.91 24.98
C THR A 327 -29.23 10.26 24.98
N LEU A 328 -28.73 11.22 24.19
CA LEU A 328 -29.25 12.57 24.05
C LEU A 328 -30.33 12.71 22.95
N LEU A 329 -31.19 11.69 22.73
CA LEU A 329 -32.27 11.64 21.70
C LEU A 329 -33.19 12.89 21.59
N SER A 330 -33.04 13.87 22.48
CA SER A 330 -33.67 15.19 22.39
C SER A 330 -32.85 16.11 21.47
N GLY A 331 -33.32 16.33 20.23
CA GLY A 331 -32.65 17.06 19.15
C GLY A 331 -32.34 18.55 19.37
N LYS A 332 -31.70 18.93 20.49
CA LYS A 332 -31.37 20.33 20.78
C LYS A 332 -29.91 20.73 20.56
N THR A 333 -28.93 19.83 20.56
CA THR A 333 -27.57 20.11 20.03
C THR A 333 -26.72 18.83 20.02
N ARG A 334 -26.31 18.34 18.84
CA ARG A 334 -25.24 17.32 18.74
C ARG A 334 -23.89 17.99 18.99
N LYS A 335 -23.34 17.87 20.20
CA LYS A 335 -22.01 18.38 20.53
C LYS A 335 -20.99 17.25 20.39
N PRO A 336 -19.97 17.38 19.52
CA PRO A 336 -18.91 16.39 19.48
C PRO A 336 -18.15 16.38 20.82
N ALA A 337 -17.76 15.18 21.25
CA ALA A 337 -16.97 14.95 22.44
C ALA A 337 -15.73 14.12 22.09
N TRP A 338 -14.61 14.46 22.71
CA TRP A 338 -13.33 13.80 22.50
C TRP A 338 -12.81 13.24 23.80
N VAL A 339 -12.27 12.04 23.73
CA VAL A 339 -11.54 11.40 24.81
C VAL A 339 -10.06 11.75 24.64
N ILE A 340 -9.44 12.34 25.66
CA ILE A 340 -8.06 12.83 25.68
C ILE A 340 -7.26 12.11 26.77
N GLY A 341 -5.93 12.25 26.71
CA GLY A 341 -5.01 11.59 27.64
C GLY A 341 -4.35 10.35 27.05
N GLU A 342 -3.69 9.59 27.92
CA GLU A 342 -3.08 8.30 27.57
C GLU A 342 -4.16 7.27 27.22
N LEU A 343 -3.84 6.32 26.34
CA LEU A 343 -4.70 5.17 26.08
C LEU A 343 -4.70 4.16 27.27
N SER A 344 -5.14 4.60 28.44
CA SER A 344 -5.26 3.83 29.69
C SER A 344 -6.63 4.04 30.35
N ASP A 345 -6.81 3.65 31.61
CA ASP A 345 -8.04 3.94 32.36
C ASP A 345 -8.12 5.41 32.83
N LYS A 346 -7.03 6.18 32.68
CA LYS A 346 -6.92 7.59 33.12
C LYS A 346 -7.36 8.60 32.06
N LYS A 347 -8.19 8.17 31.12
CA LYS A 347 -8.72 8.99 30.03
C LYS A 347 -9.71 10.05 30.56
N VAL A 348 -9.73 11.19 29.90
CA VAL A 348 -10.58 12.35 30.23
C VAL A 348 -11.44 12.70 29.03
N ALA A 349 -12.65 13.24 29.23
CA ALA A 349 -13.48 13.75 28.14
C ALA A 349 -13.45 15.29 28.07
N VAL A 350 -13.42 15.83 26.85
CA VAL A 350 -13.58 17.27 26.54
C VAL A 350 -14.59 17.44 25.41
N TRP A 351 -15.31 18.56 25.42
CA TRP A 351 -16.51 18.73 24.60
C TRP A 351 -16.39 20.01 23.77
N SER A 352 -17.06 20.07 22.63
CA SER A 352 -17.21 21.35 21.94
C SER A 352 -18.23 22.24 22.65
N ASN A 353 -17.89 23.51 22.85
CA ASN A 353 -18.81 24.51 23.36
C ASN A 353 -19.97 24.74 22.38
N ARG A 354 -19.70 24.61 21.06
CA ARG A 354 -20.63 24.91 19.97
C ARG A 354 -21.58 23.76 19.66
N GLY A 355 -22.86 24.08 19.46
CA GLY A 355 -23.85 23.18 18.87
C GLY A 355 -23.57 22.93 17.37
N SER A 356 -23.98 21.77 16.86
CA SER A 356 -23.63 21.27 15.53
C SER A 356 -24.02 22.19 14.33
N VAL A 357 -23.08 22.28 13.37
CA VAL A 357 -23.26 22.47 11.90
C VAL A 357 -23.45 23.88 11.30
N SER A 358 -22.67 24.90 11.64
CA SER A 358 -22.59 26.09 10.76
C SER A 358 -21.19 26.62 10.44
N ASP A 359 -20.12 26.04 11.00
CA ASP A 359 -18.78 26.55 10.71
C ASP A 359 -17.72 25.42 10.76
N GLN A 360 -17.73 24.55 9.75
CA GLN A 360 -16.73 23.46 9.62
C GLN A 360 -15.30 23.97 9.36
N HIS A 361 -15.14 25.27 9.08
CA HIS A 361 -13.85 25.88 8.76
C HIS A 361 -13.14 26.49 9.98
N GLN A 362 -13.83 26.62 11.12
CA GLN A 362 -13.22 27.07 12.36
C GLN A 362 -12.91 25.90 13.30
N PRO A 363 -11.73 25.88 13.95
CA PRO A 363 -11.41 24.87 14.96
C PRO A 363 -12.44 24.93 16.11
N PRO A 364 -12.89 23.78 16.65
CA PRO A 364 -13.86 23.78 17.72
C PRO A 364 -13.26 24.37 19.01
N ASP A 365 -14.08 25.15 19.71
CA ASP A 365 -13.73 25.67 21.02
C ASP A 365 -14.00 24.59 22.08
N LEU A 366 -12.93 24.10 22.69
CA LEU A 366 -12.98 22.98 23.62
C LEU A 366 -13.29 23.47 25.03
N VAL A 367 -14.23 22.81 25.70
CA VAL A 367 -14.63 23.08 27.08
C VAL A 367 -14.58 21.81 27.93
N PRO A 368 -14.27 21.94 29.23
CA PRO A 368 -14.31 20.80 30.14
C PRO A 368 -15.74 20.32 30.36
N VAL A 369 -15.90 19.07 30.79
CA VAL A 369 -17.20 18.53 31.18
C VAL A 369 -17.74 19.31 32.38
N SER A 370 -18.96 19.85 32.27
CA SER A 370 -19.62 20.54 33.38
C SER A 370 -20.15 19.54 34.41
N SER A 371 -20.36 19.98 35.65
CA SER A 371 -20.99 19.17 36.70
C SER A 371 -22.36 18.62 36.30
N SER A 372 -23.15 19.39 35.55
CA SER A 372 -24.46 18.98 35.04
C SER A 372 -24.40 17.86 33.98
N THR A 373 -23.26 17.71 33.31
CA THR A 373 -23.10 16.76 32.21
C THR A 373 -22.20 15.57 32.53
N ARG A 374 -21.47 15.63 33.64
CA ARG A 374 -20.60 14.57 34.14
C ARG A 374 -21.30 13.22 34.31
N PRO A 375 -22.50 13.12 34.94
CA PRO A 375 -23.18 11.82 35.10
C PRO A 375 -23.52 11.13 33.78
N LEU A 376 -23.78 11.91 32.72
CA LEU A 376 -24.06 11.38 31.39
C LEU A 376 -22.80 10.78 30.76
N VAL A 377 -21.66 11.47 30.89
CA VAL A 377 -20.37 10.99 30.38
C VAL A 377 -19.87 9.79 31.17
N ASP A 378 -20.03 9.78 32.49
CA ASP A 378 -19.64 8.64 33.31
C ASP A 378 -20.43 7.39 32.92
N ARG A 379 -21.75 7.52 32.74
CA ARG A 379 -22.59 6.44 32.22
C ARG A 379 -22.16 5.99 30.82
N ALA A 380 -21.80 6.94 29.94
CA ALA A 380 -21.31 6.61 28.62
C ALA A 380 -20.00 5.81 28.69
N PHE A 381 -19.05 6.21 29.55
CA PHE A 381 -17.82 5.46 29.78
C PHE A 381 -18.10 4.06 30.35
N GLU A 382 -19.05 3.91 31.28
CA GLU A 382 -19.46 2.60 31.78
C GLU A 382 -20.03 1.70 30.68
N MET A 383 -20.82 2.23 29.76
CA MET A 383 -21.33 1.47 28.60
C MET A 383 -20.22 1.05 27.62
N LEU A 384 -19.09 1.76 27.65
CA LEU A 384 -17.90 1.45 26.86
C LEU A 384 -16.96 0.48 27.57
N LYS A 385 -17.00 0.39 28.92
CA LYS A 385 -16.25 -0.63 29.68
C LYS A 385 -16.63 -2.03 29.19
N GLY A 386 -15.62 -2.87 28.98
CA GLY A 386 -15.79 -4.23 28.47
C GLY A 386 -15.90 -4.35 26.93
N ARG A 387 -16.10 -3.24 26.19
CA ARG A 387 -15.98 -3.23 24.73
C ARG A 387 -14.51 -3.07 24.34
N GLY A 388 -13.70 -4.11 24.52
CA GLY A 388 -12.28 -4.11 24.16
C GLY A 388 -12.00 -3.59 22.74
N GLN A 389 -10.75 -3.20 22.47
CA GLN A 389 -10.32 -2.81 21.13
C GLN A 389 -10.02 -4.07 20.31
N ARG A 390 -10.80 -4.30 19.24
CA ARG A 390 -10.56 -5.39 18.29
C ARG A 390 -9.91 -4.81 17.02
N SER A 391 -9.12 -5.63 16.33
CA SER A 391 -8.36 -5.23 15.14
C SER A 391 -9.19 -4.50 14.09
N TRP A 392 -10.41 -4.98 13.79
CA TRP A 392 -11.35 -4.35 12.85
C TRP A 392 -11.86 -2.98 13.32
N SER A 393 -12.17 -2.82 14.61
CA SER A 393 -12.61 -1.51 15.14
C SER A 393 -11.51 -0.46 15.11
N VAL A 394 -10.26 -0.87 15.37
CA VAL A 394 -9.10 0.02 15.26
C VAL A 394 -8.77 0.30 13.80
N GLY A 395 -8.86 -0.71 12.92
CA GLY A 395 -8.70 -0.54 11.47
C GLY A 395 -9.67 0.48 10.86
N LEU A 396 -10.93 0.49 11.28
CA LEU A 396 -11.90 1.51 10.88
C LEU A 396 -11.50 2.91 11.35
N SER A 397 -11.00 3.03 12.58
CA SER A 397 -10.51 4.30 13.14
C SER A 397 -9.30 4.84 12.38
N ILE A 398 -8.34 3.96 12.06
CA ILE A 398 -7.16 4.28 11.25
C ILE A 398 -7.55 4.70 9.84
N ALA A 399 -8.51 4.00 9.21
CA ALA A 399 -8.98 4.34 7.89
C ALA A 399 -9.68 5.71 7.85
N ASP A 400 -10.38 6.09 8.92
CA ASP A 400 -10.99 7.41 9.07
C ASP A 400 -9.96 8.54 9.18
N ILE A 401 -8.92 8.33 9.98
CA ILE A 401 -7.77 9.26 10.10
C ILE A 401 -7.05 9.37 8.75
N THR A 402 -6.76 8.23 8.11
CA THR A 402 -6.05 8.15 6.83
C THR A 402 -6.82 8.89 5.73
N GLN A 403 -8.14 8.70 5.65
CA GLN A 403 -8.97 9.43 4.69
C GLN A 403 -8.94 10.95 4.92
N THR A 404 -8.98 11.39 6.19
CA THR A 404 -8.89 12.81 6.53
C THR A 404 -7.58 13.44 6.06
N ILE A 405 -6.46 12.72 6.19
CA ILE A 405 -5.15 13.19 5.73
C ILE A 405 -5.10 13.23 4.20
N LEU A 406 -5.49 12.14 3.52
CA LEU A 406 -5.41 12.02 2.06
C LEU A 406 -6.29 13.02 1.32
N MET A 407 -7.47 13.31 1.88
CA MET A 407 -8.46 14.20 1.26
C MET A 407 -8.44 15.63 1.85
N ASP A 408 -7.46 15.92 2.71
CA ASP A 408 -7.31 17.20 3.42
C ASP A 408 -8.63 17.71 4.06
N LEU A 409 -9.38 16.81 4.71
CA LEU A 409 -10.74 17.13 5.18
C LEU A 409 -10.78 18.14 6.33
N ARG A 410 -9.63 18.45 6.96
CA ARG A 410 -9.55 19.30 8.16
C ARG A 410 -10.49 18.85 9.29
N LYS A 411 -10.76 17.54 9.38
CA LYS A 411 -11.59 16.95 10.45
C LYS A 411 -10.80 16.93 11.77
N THR A 412 -11.49 17.16 12.89
CA THR A 412 -10.91 17.05 14.23
C THR A 412 -10.95 15.60 14.72
N HIS A 413 -9.79 15.08 15.11
CA HIS A 413 -9.62 13.74 15.68
C HIS A 413 -8.90 13.82 17.03
N SER A 414 -9.22 12.89 17.95
CA SER A 414 -8.39 12.74 19.16
C SER A 414 -7.28 11.74 18.89
N ILE A 415 -6.07 12.24 18.63
CA ILE A 415 -4.90 11.45 18.24
C ILE A 415 -3.75 11.69 19.19
N SER A 416 -2.86 10.71 19.33
CA SER A 416 -1.63 10.89 20.10
C SER A 416 -0.71 11.86 19.37
N THR A 417 -0.35 12.95 20.03
CA THR A 417 0.50 14.03 19.51
C THR A 417 1.38 14.56 20.64
N LEU A 418 2.42 15.32 20.30
CA LEU A 418 3.25 15.98 21.30
C LEU A 418 2.36 16.86 22.19
N ALA A 419 2.39 16.67 23.50
CA ALA A 419 1.53 17.35 24.45
C ALA A 419 2.14 18.64 25.03
N GLN A 420 3.44 18.83 24.81
CA GLN A 420 4.19 19.96 25.37
C GLN A 420 3.52 21.29 25.02
N GLY A 421 3.30 22.11 26.04
CA GLY A 421 2.61 23.40 25.99
C GLY A 421 1.08 23.31 26.11
N TRP A 422 0.47 22.14 25.88
CA TRP A 422 -0.99 22.00 26.00
C TRP A 422 -1.40 21.98 27.48
N GLY A 423 -2.30 22.87 27.89
CA GLY A 423 -2.74 22.97 29.28
C GLY A 423 -1.59 23.17 30.28
N GLY A 424 -0.45 23.77 29.87
CA GLY A 424 0.71 23.96 30.74
C GLY A 424 1.55 22.69 30.98
N ILE A 425 1.44 21.66 30.15
CA ILE A 425 2.34 20.49 30.21
C ILE A 425 3.75 20.90 29.75
N GLY A 426 4.74 20.78 30.63
CA GLY A 426 6.14 21.15 30.33
C GLY A 426 6.96 20.05 29.65
N SER A 427 6.58 18.78 29.86
CA SER A 427 7.33 17.61 29.39
C SER A 427 7.05 17.28 27.91
N GLU A 428 8.06 16.77 27.21
CA GLU A 428 7.92 16.22 25.86
C GLU A 428 7.31 14.81 25.90
N VAL A 429 6.00 14.73 26.15
CA VAL A 429 5.25 13.46 26.12
C VAL A 429 4.23 13.47 25.00
N PHE A 430 3.91 12.27 24.49
CA PHE A 430 2.81 12.09 23.55
C PHE A 430 1.59 11.57 24.31
N LEU A 431 0.42 12.14 24.02
CA LEU A 431 -0.87 11.67 24.54
C LEU A 431 -1.98 12.14 23.60
N SER A 432 -3.16 11.55 23.73
CA SER A 432 -4.27 11.84 22.83
C SER A 432 -4.85 13.23 23.09
N LEU A 433 -4.81 14.10 22.08
CA LEU A 433 -5.39 15.44 22.11
C LEU A 433 -6.24 15.69 20.85
N PRO A 434 -7.26 16.55 20.91
CA PRO A 434 -8.04 16.91 19.75
C PRO A 434 -7.17 17.74 18.79
N CYS A 435 -7.00 17.25 17.58
CA CYS A 435 -6.20 17.85 16.52
C CYS A 435 -7.00 17.94 15.23
N VAL A 436 -6.86 19.04 14.52
CA VAL A 436 -7.27 19.16 13.12
C VAL A 436 -6.25 18.43 12.28
N LEU A 437 -6.68 17.44 11.51
CA LEU A 437 -5.83 16.66 10.62
C LEU A 437 -6.06 17.06 9.16
N GLY A 438 -4.98 17.06 8.38
CA GLY A 438 -5.02 17.32 6.95
C GLY A 438 -3.79 16.78 6.25
N ALA A 439 -3.56 17.20 5.01
CA ALA A 439 -2.45 16.71 4.18
C ALA A 439 -1.07 17.02 4.78
N ASN A 440 -0.95 18.07 5.60
CA ASN A 440 0.29 18.52 6.24
C ASN A 440 0.44 18.00 7.69
N GLY A 441 -0.26 16.92 8.04
CA GLY A 441 -0.24 16.32 9.37
C GLY A 441 -1.23 16.97 10.35
N SER A 442 -0.83 17.06 11.60
CA SER A 442 -1.68 17.48 12.73
C SER A 442 -1.47 18.92 13.15
N THR A 443 -2.57 19.61 13.46
CA THR A 443 -2.60 20.91 14.13
C THR A 443 -3.40 20.77 15.42
N ARG A 444 -2.73 20.90 16.57
CA ARG A 444 -3.39 20.78 17.89
C ARG A 444 -4.35 21.94 18.12
N LEU A 445 -5.46 21.66 18.78
CA LEU A 445 -6.35 22.70 19.29
C LEU A 445 -5.78 23.37 20.55
N ALA A 446 -6.29 24.56 20.85
CA ALA A 446 -5.91 25.31 22.04
C ALA A 446 -6.15 24.49 23.32
N GLY A 447 -5.28 24.69 24.31
CA GLY A 447 -5.40 24.06 25.62
C GLY A 447 -6.67 24.46 26.34
N VAL A 448 -7.22 23.53 27.12
CA VAL A 448 -8.42 23.74 27.94
C VAL A 448 -8.03 23.73 29.41
N ASN A 449 -8.63 24.62 30.21
CA ASN A 449 -8.56 24.54 31.66
C ASN A 449 -9.51 23.44 32.13
N LEU A 450 -8.95 22.26 32.40
CA LEU A 450 -9.69 21.13 32.93
C LEU A 450 -10.11 21.39 34.39
N ASN A 451 -11.13 20.66 34.84
CA ASN A 451 -11.43 20.63 36.28
C ASN A 451 -10.31 19.90 37.05
N THR A 452 -10.25 20.10 38.36
CA THR A 452 -9.15 19.62 39.21
C THR A 452 -8.95 18.10 39.14
N GLU A 453 -10.03 17.33 39.05
CA GLU A 453 -9.96 15.86 38.99
C GLU A 453 -9.40 15.38 37.64
N ASP A 454 -9.89 15.97 36.55
CA ASP A 454 -9.48 15.61 35.19
C ASP A 454 -8.05 16.10 34.88
N ASP A 455 -7.65 17.28 35.37
CA ASP A 455 -6.26 17.72 35.29
C ASP A 455 -5.36 16.76 36.06
N ALA A 456 -5.72 16.37 37.29
CA ALA A 456 -4.93 15.42 38.07
C ALA A 456 -4.70 14.09 37.35
N LYS A 457 -5.74 13.49 36.74
CA LYS A 457 -5.62 12.27 35.92
C LYS A 457 -4.64 12.46 34.76
N LEU A 458 -4.76 13.59 34.05
CA LEU A 458 -3.88 13.90 32.92
C LEU A 458 -2.43 14.08 33.38
N ARG A 459 -2.17 14.82 34.47
CA ARG A 459 -0.83 15.00 35.06
C ARG A 459 -0.21 13.69 35.51
N GLU A 460 -1.03 12.79 36.06
CA GLU A 460 -0.57 11.47 36.46
C GLU A 460 -0.10 10.66 35.25
N SER A 461 -0.88 10.64 34.16
CA SER A 461 -0.45 10.01 32.90
C SER A 461 0.82 10.63 32.32
N VAL A 462 0.96 11.96 32.35
CA VAL A 462 2.20 12.65 31.91
C VAL A 462 3.39 12.17 32.74
N THR A 463 3.22 12.04 34.05
CA THR A 463 4.28 11.57 34.96
C THR A 463 4.65 10.11 34.70
N SER A 464 3.64 9.23 34.56
CA SER A 464 3.84 7.82 34.24
C SER A 464 4.59 7.62 32.91
N LEU A 465 4.17 8.32 31.87
CA LEU A 465 4.83 8.27 30.56
C LEU A 465 6.27 8.80 30.63
N SER A 466 6.48 9.93 31.31
CA SER A 466 7.82 10.51 31.49
C SER A 466 8.77 9.53 32.21
N ASN A 467 8.30 8.86 33.27
CA ASN A 467 9.07 7.88 34.02
C ASN A 467 9.40 6.63 33.19
N LEU A 468 8.47 6.20 32.32
CA LEU A 468 8.72 5.09 31.40
C LEU A 468 9.78 5.46 30.37
N PHE A 469 9.73 6.67 29.79
CA PHE A 469 10.72 7.12 28.82
C PHE A 469 12.14 7.17 29.38
N MET A 470 12.31 7.52 30.65
CA MET A 470 13.62 7.50 31.31
C MET A 470 14.24 6.10 31.41
N GLN A 471 13.43 5.04 31.32
CA GLN A 471 13.89 3.65 31.40
C GLN A 471 14.16 3.03 30.03
N LEU A 472 13.64 3.64 28.96
CA LEU A 472 13.79 3.14 27.60
C LEU A 472 15.05 3.69 26.94
N ARG A 473 15.71 2.85 26.14
CA ARG A 473 16.82 3.24 25.27
C ARG A 473 16.25 3.55 23.89
N ILE A 474 15.88 4.81 23.67
CA ILE A 474 15.22 5.30 22.44
C ILE A 474 16.24 5.47 21.32
#